data_AF-A0A7K4K724-F1
#
_entry.id   AF-A0A7K4K724-F1
#
_cell.length_a   1.000
_cell.length_b   1.000
_cell.length_c   1.000
_cell.angle_alpha   90.00
_cell.angle_beta   90.00
_cell.angle_gamma   90.00
#
_symmetry.space_group_name_H-M   'P 1'
#
loop_
_entity.id
_entity.type
_entity.pdbx_description
1 polymer ?
#
loop_
_entity_poly.entity_id
_entity_poly.type
_entity_poly.pdbx_seq_one_letter_code
_entity_poly.pdbx_strand_id
1 'polypeptide(L)' 'SQLPDPAIEDQGMDYIRPLLNKYAAVCVRCPGYGTRTNTVILIDSEGEVTFTERTMINADVDQWKTSSYEFKLQI' A
#
# COMPACT_ATOMS: atom_id res chain seq x y z
N SER A 1 10.20 9.92 6.38
CA SER A 1 8.73 10.05 6.36
C SER A 1 8.29 10.60 7.70
N GLN A 2 7.57 11.71 7.73
CA GLN A 2 6.93 12.16 8.97
C GLN A 2 5.72 11.25 9.23
N LEU A 3 5.63 10.74 10.45
CA LEU A 3 4.43 10.09 10.97
C LEU A 3 3.76 11.07 11.93
N PRO A 4 2.42 11.17 11.94
CA PRO A 4 1.46 10.47 11.06
C PRO A 4 1.44 11.03 9.62
N ASP A 5 0.97 10.23 8.66
CA ASP A 5 0.79 10.62 7.25
C ASP A 5 -0.18 11.82 7.13
N PRO A 6 0.22 12.93 6.47
CA PRO A 6 -0.65 14.10 6.27
C PRO A 6 -1.99 13.78 5.61
N ALA A 7 -2.06 12.74 4.77
CA ALA A 7 -3.30 12.31 4.13
C ALA A 7 -4.32 11.71 5.12
N ILE A 8 -3.91 11.38 6.35
CA ILE A 8 -4.83 10.92 7.39
C ILE A 8 -5.82 12.04 7.71
N GLU A 9 -5.35 13.26 7.95
CA GLU A 9 -6.20 14.40 8.37
C GLU A 9 -7.25 14.76 7.32
N ASP A 10 -6.86 14.79 6.05
CA ASP A 10 -7.75 15.09 4.92
C ASP A 10 -8.88 14.07 4.76
N GLN A 11 -8.63 12.80 5.08
CA GLN A 11 -9.59 11.72 4.83
C GLN A 11 -10.60 11.49 5.95
N GLY A 12 -10.27 11.79 7.21
CA GLY A 12 -11.20 11.55 8.33
C GLY A 12 -11.68 12.81 9.07
N MET A 13 -11.29 14.02 8.62
CA MET A 13 -11.81 15.29 9.11
C MET A 13 -11.70 15.43 10.65
N ASP A 14 -12.71 15.96 11.35
CA ASP A 14 -12.65 16.23 12.80
C ASP A 14 -12.63 14.97 13.69
N TYR A 15 -13.01 13.80 13.15
CA TYR A 15 -13.20 12.57 13.93
C TYR A 15 -11.91 11.81 14.25
N ILE A 16 -10.83 12.06 13.51
CA ILE A 16 -9.56 11.32 13.63
C ILE A 16 -8.55 11.99 14.56
N ARG A 17 -8.76 13.25 14.97
CA ARG A 17 -7.82 13.94 15.87
C ARG A 17 -7.45 13.15 17.14
N PRO A 18 -8.38 12.47 17.84
CA PRO A 18 -8.06 11.63 18.99
C PRO A 18 -7.42 10.28 18.61
N LEU A 19 -7.53 9.87 17.35
CA LEU A 19 -7.14 8.54 16.86
C LEU A 19 -5.85 8.56 16.03
N LEU A 20 -5.36 9.73 15.59
CA LEU A 20 -4.14 9.91 14.77
C LEU A 20 -2.94 9.10 15.28
N ASN A 21 -2.72 9.09 16.60
CA ASN A 21 -1.65 8.32 17.23
C ASN A 21 -1.82 6.79 17.08
N LYS A 22 -3.06 6.29 16.99
CA LYS A 22 -3.36 4.87 16.71
C LYS A 22 -3.23 4.56 15.21
N TYR A 23 -3.52 5.53 14.35
CA TYR A 23 -3.40 5.43 12.89
C TYR A 23 -1.97 5.65 12.35
N ALA A 24 -1.02 6.03 13.19
CA ALA A 24 0.40 6.07 12.83
C ALA A 24 1.05 4.66 12.76
N ALA A 25 0.31 3.59 13.06
CA ALA A 25 0.78 2.23 12.93
C ALA A 25 0.86 1.82 11.45
N VAL A 26 1.94 1.11 11.09
CA VAL A 26 2.33 0.70 9.72
C VAL A 26 1.24 -0.05 8.92
N CYS A 27 0.14 -0.45 9.54
CA CYS A 27 -1.01 -1.03 8.86
C CYS A 27 -2.31 -0.65 9.58
N VAL A 28 -3.00 0.38 9.12
CA VAL A 28 -4.32 0.71 9.66
C VAL A 28 -5.42 0.34 8.70
N ARG A 29 -6.41 -0.38 9.23
CA ARG A 29 -7.61 -0.79 8.52
C ARG A 29 -8.75 0.12 8.97
N CYS A 30 -9.04 1.16 8.21
CA CYS A 30 -10.26 1.96 8.39
C CYS A 30 -11.04 2.01 7.07
N PRO A 31 -12.38 1.89 7.11
CA PRO A 31 -13.22 2.12 5.93
C PRO A 31 -12.89 3.49 5.31
N GLY A 32 -12.52 3.51 4.03
CA GLY A 32 -12.16 4.73 3.30
C GLY A 32 -10.72 5.24 3.48
N TYR A 33 -9.87 4.58 4.29
CA TYR A 33 -8.46 4.96 4.49
C TYR A 33 -7.49 3.88 4.00
N GLY A 34 -6.47 4.31 3.26
CA GLY A 34 -5.40 3.48 2.71
C GLY A 34 -5.70 2.89 1.32
N THR A 35 -4.65 2.59 0.55
CA THR A 35 -4.72 1.80 -0.67
C THR A 35 -4.53 0.32 -0.35
N ARG A 36 -5.37 -0.55 -0.92
CA ARG A 36 -5.13 -2.00 -0.84
C ARG A 36 -4.18 -2.39 -1.97
N THR A 37 -2.98 -2.84 -1.60
CA THR A 37 -1.97 -3.34 -2.54
C THR A 37 -1.58 -4.75 -2.15
N ASN A 38 -1.62 -5.66 -3.13
CA ASN A 38 -1.13 -7.02 -2.99
C ASN A 38 0.11 -7.18 -3.87
N THR A 39 1.23 -7.54 -3.26
CA THR A 39 2.50 -7.76 -3.97
C THR A 39 2.92 -9.22 -3.85
N VAL A 40 3.27 -9.83 -4.98
CA VAL A 40 3.86 -11.16 -5.07
C VAL A 40 5.21 -11.02 -5.73
N ILE A 41 6.25 -11.57 -5.10
CA ILE A 41 7.60 -11.60 -5.65
C ILE A 41 8.03 -13.07 -5.70
N LEU A 42 8.30 -13.56 -6.90
CA LEU A 42 8.90 -14.86 -7.12
C LEU A 42 10.37 -14.66 -7.45
N ILE A 43 11.24 -15.39 -6.78
CA ILE A 43 12.68 -15.37 -7.02
C ILE A 43 13.11 -16.84 -7.17
N ASP A 44 13.75 -17.16 -8.28
CA ASP A 44 14.28 -18.50 -8.50
C ASP A 44 15.74 -18.65 -8.03
N SER A 45 16.31 -19.83 -8.22
CA SER A 45 17.70 -20.12 -7.85
C SER A 45 18.74 -19.39 -8.68
N GLU A 46 18.37 -18.87 -9.85
CA GLU A 46 19.26 -18.12 -10.76
C GLU A 46 19.17 -16.60 -10.55
N GLY A 47 18.35 -16.17 -9.60
CA GLY A 47 18.12 -14.77 -9.27
C GLY A 47 17.20 -14.05 -10.27
N GLU A 48 16.45 -14.79 -11.09
CA GLU A 48 15.38 -14.20 -11.88
C GLU A 48 14.21 -13.85 -10.98
N VAL A 49 13.70 -12.63 -11.12
CA VAL A 49 12.64 -12.07 -10.30
C VAL A 49 11.42 -11.81 -11.16
N THR A 50 10.28 -12.37 -10.77
CA THR A 50 8.97 -11.92 -11.21
C THR A 50 8.33 -11.13 -10.08
N PHE A 51 8.24 -9.81 -10.25
CA PHE A 51 7.49 -8.94 -9.37
C PHE A 51 6.10 -8.73 -9.98
N THR A 52 5.04 -8.95 -9.21
CA THR A 52 3.68 -8.57 -9.59
C THR A 52 3.01 -7.84 -8.46
N GLU A 53 2.49 -6.65 -8.75
CA GLU A 53 1.72 -5.83 -7.84
C GLU A 53 0.31 -5.63 -8.38
N ARG A 54 -0.68 -5.75 -7.50
CA ARG A 54 -2.07 -5.39 -7.77
C ARG A 54 -2.53 -4.34 -6.76
N THR A 55 -2.69 -3.12 -7.23
CA THR A 55 -3.02 -1.94 -6.43
C THR A 55 -4.43 -1.45 -6.74
N MET A 56 -5.22 -1.19 -5.70
CA MET A 56 -6.56 -0.60 -5.79
C MET A 56 -6.48 0.87 -6.19
N ILE A 57 -7.28 1.29 -7.17
CA ILE A 57 -7.30 2.66 -7.67
C ILE A 57 -8.39 3.44 -6.93
N ASN A 58 -8.07 4.63 -6.42
CA ASN A 58 -9.04 5.57 -5.81
C ASN A 58 -9.94 4.95 -4.72
N ALA A 59 -9.45 3.94 -4.00
CA ALA A 59 -10.22 3.16 -3.02
C ALA A 59 -11.50 2.50 -3.55
N ASP A 60 -11.60 2.31 -4.87
CA ASP A 60 -12.71 1.60 -5.52
C ASP A 60 -12.40 0.10 -5.58
N VAL A 61 -13.23 -0.72 -4.92
CA VAL A 61 -13.05 -2.18 -4.81
C VAL A 61 -13.20 -2.91 -6.14
N ASP A 62 -13.77 -2.28 -7.15
CA ASP A 62 -13.96 -2.84 -8.48
C ASP A 62 -12.84 -2.39 -9.45
N GLN A 63 -12.05 -1.37 -9.09
CA GLN A 63 -10.94 -0.87 -9.92
C GLN A 63 -9.57 -1.24 -9.38
N TRP A 64 -8.85 -2.02 -10.17
CA TRP A 64 -7.50 -2.50 -9.83
C TRP A 64 -6.54 -2.30 -10.98
N LYS A 65 -5.33 -1.84 -10.67
CA LYS A 65 -4.19 -1.83 -11.58
C LYS A 65 -3.26 -2.97 -11.22
N THR A 66 -2.98 -3.84 -12.20
CA THR A 66 -1.91 -4.84 -12.09
C THR A 66 -0.68 -4.35 -12.82
N SER A 67 0.50 -4.51 -12.23
CA SER A 67 1.79 -4.21 -12.85
C SER A 67 2.74 -5.37 -12.58
N SER A 68 3.37 -5.89 -13.64
CA SER A 68 4.31 -7.00 -13.57
C SER A 68 5.63 -6.61 -14.20
N TYR A 69 6.72 -6.95 -13.51
CA TYR A 69 8.07 -6.65 -13.94
C TYR A 69 8.91 -7.91 -13.80
N GLU A 70 9.75 -8.15 -14.81
CA GLU A 70 10.74 -9.21 -14.82
C GLU A 70 12.12 -8.57 -14.84
N PHE A 71 12.97 -8.97 -13.89
CA PHE A 71 14.33 -8.47 -13.79
C PHE A 71 15.22 -9.49 -13.07
N LYS A 72 16.53 -9.37 -13.27
CA LYS A 72 17.52 -10.21 -12.59
C LYS A 72 18.16 -9.44 -11.44
N LEU A 73 18.34 -10.11 -10.30
CA LEU A 73 19.12 -9.53 -9.19
C LEU A 73 20.56 -9.27 -9.65
N GLN A 74 21.04 -8.04 -9.44
CA GLN A 74 22.45 -7.73 -9.61
C GLN A 74 23.19 -8.15 -8.33
N ILE A 75 24.27 -8.91 -8.52
CA ILE A 75 25.21 -9.31 -7.47
C ILE A 75 26.30 -8.24 -7.37
#